data_AF-A0A1F8PJ65-F1
#
_entry.id   AF-A0A1F8PJ65-F1
#
_cell.length_a   1.000
_cell.length_b   1.000
_cell.length_c   1.000
_cell.angle_alpha   90.00
_cell.angle_beta   90.00
_cell.angle_gamma   90.00
#
_symmetry.space_group_name_H-M   'P 1'
#
loop_
_entity.id
_entity.type
_entity.pdbx_description
1 polymer ?
#
loop_
_entity_poly.entity_id
_entity_poly.type
_entity_poly.pdbx_seq_one_letter_code
_entity_poly.pdbx_strand_id
1 'polypeptide(L)'
;MTFLKNLAVSLFSFFLFLSLTVFGIAFTLNSTVLNPDFITAELNRLDITSLVKEFIKIENPPPEIPNLNEIINKTVADIEPQFKVETDSAIRSVYDYLLGRTPEPRLALTLRQTYLSTDFVTAAVSSIDVAPLLAPTVSQQLTQAIPIQVPNVETYVTQALTAAEPSLKQQLIAASGPVFDYLLGISPSLKAPISLQEALASLKDILRQAFIDSPPEVEIAGIPLTAIPPDQRGAAFDAFYPTFASAIPTTYTIDTSIIQPELRASITDGITSAEEGLTQARQYVAMFQQYYTLLLVFMAVMALGIILIVRNVKDITHILGIPLFTYGALEYAGILVTKYLISSGRMQFSEIPPQLETWLLQLINNSMKPLETFSIALLIVGLVLTAISFLYKPRKDINWS
;
A
#
# COMPACT_ATOMS: atom_id res chain seq x y z
N MET A 1 -18.65 35.59 -50.21
CA MET A 1 -19.11 34.92 -48.98
C MET A 1 -18.61 33.48 -48.83
N THR A 2 -18.51 32.70 -49.91
CA THR A 2 -18.04 31.29 -49.89
C THR A 2 -16.65 31.10 -49.28
N PHE A 3 -15.71 32.02 -49.55
CA PHE A 3 -14.37 31.98 -48.97
C PHE A 3 -14.39 32.05 -47.43
N LEU A 4 -15.09 33.03 -46.85
CA LEU A 4 -15.23 33.20 -45.40
C LEU A 4 -15.89 31.98 -44.75
N LYS A 5 -16.91 31.40 -45.41
CA LYS A 5 -17.57 30.16 -44.96
C LYS A 5 -16.56 29.01 -44.88
N ASN A 6 -15.82 28.76 -45.96
CA ASN A 6 -14.87 27.66 -46.02
C ASN A 6 -13.71 27.85 -45.04
N LEU A 7 -13.23 29.09 -44.90
CA LEU A 7 -12.20 29.44 -43.91
C LEU A 7 -12.68 29.17 -42.48
N ALA A 8 -13.89 29.62 -42.14
CA ALA A 8 -14.47 29.36 -40.82
C ALA A 8 -14.60 27.85 -40.54
N VAL A 9 -15.17 27.09 -41.48
CA VAL A 9 -15.31 25.63 -41.35
C VAL A 9 -13.96 24.93 -41.17
N SER A 10 -12.95 25.31 -41.94
CA SER A 10 -11.59 24.78 -41.81
C SER A 10 -11.02 25.08 -40.43
N LEU A 11 -11.20 26.30 -39.93
CA LEU A 11 -10.73 26.73 -38.62
C LEU A 11 -11.42 25.97 -37.48
N PHE A 12 -12.75 25.83 -37.52
CA PHE A 12 -13.51 25.02 -36.56
C PHE A 12 -13.09 23.55 -36.57
N SER A 13 -12.83 22.98 -37.76
CA SER A 13 -12.38 21.60 -37.90
C SER A 13 -10.99 21.38 -37.32
N PHE A 14 -10.08 22.34 -37.55
CA PHE A 14 -8.74 22.32 -36.96
C PHE A 14 -8.78 22.42 -35.43
N PHE A 15 -9.57 23.34 -34.87
CA PHE A 15 -9.72 23.43 -33.41
C PHE A 15 -10.40 22.21 -32.81
N LEU A 16 -11.37 21.60 -33.50
CA LEU A 16 -11.98 20.35 -33.06
C LEU A 16 -10.93 19.23 -33.02
N PHE A 17 -10.11 19.08 -34.06
CA PHE A 17 -9.03 18.10 -34.09
C PHE A 17 -8.04 18.29 -32.92
N LEU A 18 -7.56 19.52 -32.70
CA LEU A 18 -6.64 19.82 -31.59
C LEU A 18 -7.29 19.53 -30.23
N SER A 19 -8.57 19.87 -30.08
CA SER A 19 -9.32 19.63 -28.84
C SER A 19 -9.48 18.14 -28.56
N LEU A 20 -9.70 17.31 -29.60
CA LEU A 20 -9.76 15.86 -29.47
C LEU A 20 -8.44 15.28 -28.97
N THR A 21 -7.31 15.79 -29.45
CA THR A 21 -5.98 15.36 -28.96
C THR A 21 -5.79 15.67 -27.47
N VAL A 22 -6.07 16.90 -27.05
CA VAL A 22 -5.97 17.27 -25.63
C VAL A 22 -6.99 16.48 -24.80
N PHE A 23 -8.18 16.27 -25.33
CA PHE A 23 -9.24 15.53 -24.65
C PHE A 23 -8.90 14.05 -24.50
N GLY A 24 -8.26 13.39 -25.48
CA GLY A 24 -7.84 12.00 -25.36
C GLY A 24 -6.87 11.79 -24.18
N ILE A 25 -5.89 12.68 -24.04
CA ILE A 25 -4.97 12.66 -22.90
C ILE A 25 -5.72 12.91 -21.58
N ALA A 26 -6.58 13.93 -21.54
CA ALA A 26 -7.35 14.24 -20.34
C ALA A 26 -8.30 13.11 -19.95
N PHE A 27 -8.99 12.50 -20.92
CA PHE A 27 -9.84 11.33 -20.72
C PHE A 27 -9.05 10.15 -20.15
N THR A 28 -7.82 9.95 -20.64
CA THR A 28 -6.92 8.91 -20.12
C THR A 28 -6.57 9.18 -18.66
N LEU A 29 -6.13 10.39 -18.32
CA LEU A 29 -5.84 10.77 -16.94
C LEU A 29 -7.06 10.60 -16.03
N ASN A 30 -8.24 11.03 -16.49
CA ASN A 30 -9.49 10.94 -15.74
C ASN A 30 -9.94 9.49 -15.49
N SER A 31 -9.73 8.60 -16.47
CA SER A 31 -10.12 7.19 -16.38
C SER A 31 -9.09 6.30 -15.66
N THR A 32 -7.87 6.80 -15.46
CA THR A 32 -6.75 6.04 -14.87
C THR A 32 -6.28 6.67 -13.56
N VAL A 33 -5.36 7.65 -13.62
CA VAL A 33 -4.72 8.27 -12.46
C VAL A 33 -5.73 8.98 -11.56
N LEU A 34 -6.83 9.52 -12.08
CA LEU A 34 -7.87 10.14 -11.25
C LEU A 34 -9.02 9.21 -10.89
N ASN A 35 -8.91 7.92 -11.23
CA ASN A 35 -9.90 6.91 -10.92
C ASN A 35 -9.39 5.98 -9.80
N PRO A 36 -9.97 6.03 -8.58
CA PRO A 36 -9.51 5.20 -7.47
C PRO A 36 -9.66 3.70 -7.75
N ASP A 37 -10.68 3.29 -8.51
CA ASP A 37 -10.89 1.88 -8.84
C ASP A 37 -9.80 1.35 -9.78
N PHE A 38 -9.27 2.19 -10.68
CA PHE A 38 -8.15 1.84 -11.53
C PHE A 38 -6.87 1.65 -10.70
N ILE A 39 -6.51 2.62 -9.85
CA ILE A 39 -5.30 2.53 -9.02
C ILE A 39 -5.37 1.34 -8.05
N THR A 40 -6.54 1.11 -7.44
CA THR A 40 -6.76 -0.06 -6.59
C THR A 40 -6.59 -1.36 -7.36
N ALA A 41 -7.16 -1.47 -8.56
CA ALA A 41 -7.02 -2.66 -9.38
C ALA A 41 -5.57 -2.94 -9.79
N GLU A 42 -4.79 -1.89 -10.07
CA GLU A 42 -3.37 -2.03 -10.41
C GLU A 42 -2.50 -2.34 -9.17
N LEU A 43 -2.80 -1.79 -7.99
CA LEU A 43 -2.10 -2.16 -6.76
C LEU A 43 -2.45 -3.57 -6.28
N ASN A 44 -3.68 -4.04 -6.48
CA ASN A 44 -4.06 -5.42 -6.14
C ASN A 44 -3.33 -6.47 -6.97
N ARG A 45 -2.82 -6.09 -8.14
CA ARG A 45 -1.97 -6.93 -9.01
C ARG A 45 -0.51 -6.95 -8.57
N LEU A 46 -0.11 -6.04 -7.69
CA LEU A 46 1.24 -6.02 -7.15
C LEU A 46 1.43 -7.22 -6.21
N ASP A 47 2.49 -7.99 -6.45
CA ASP A 47 2.94 -9.04 -5.54
C ASP A 47 3.78 -8.40 -4.42
N ILE A 48 3.08 -7.99 -3.36
CA ILE A 48 3.67 -7.31 -2.21
C ILE A 48 4.67 -8.25 -1.53
N THR A 49 4.37 -9.54 -1.45
CA THR A 49 5.27 -10.54 -0.89
C THR A 49 6.61 -10.57 -1.63
N SER A 50 6.59 -10.55 -2.96
CA SER A 50 7.81 -10.52 -3.76
C SER A 50 8.59 -9.23 -3.61
N LEU A 51 7.93 -8.08 -3.50
CA LEU A 51 8.61 -6.80 -3.24
C LEU A 51 9.29 -6.78 -1.88
N VAL A 52 8.56 -7.19 -0.84
CA VAL A 52 9.10 -7.18 0.53
C VAL A 52 10.30 -8.13 0.63
N LYS A 53 10.26 -9.29 -0.04
CA LYS A 53 11.42 -10.20 -0.15
C LYS A 53 12.65 -9.54 -0.75
N GLU A 54 12.45 -8.66 -1.73
CA GLU A 54 13.54 -7.95 -2.39
C GLU A 54 14.10 -6.82 -1.50
N PHE A 55 13.23 -6.06 -0.83
CA PHE A 55 13.62 -4.91 0.00
C PHE A 55 14.13 -5.29 1.39
N ILE A 56 13.56 -6.31 2.03
CA ILE A 56 13.91 -6.74 3.40
C ILE A 56 14.87 -7.93 3.34
N LYS A 57 15.65 -8.07 2.26
CA LYS A 57 16.70 -9.08 2.23
C LYS A 57 17.79 -8.72 3.23
N ILE A 58 17.68 -9.26 4.44
CA ILE A 58 18.71 -9.12 5.47
C ILE A 58 19.84 -10.06 5.08
N GLU A 59 20.92 -9.51 4.52
CA GLU A 59 22.07 -10.28 4.03
C GLU A 59 22.73 -11.09 5.15
N ASN A 60 22.72 -10.56 6.38
CA ASN A 60 23.26 -11.21 7.56
C ASN A 60 22.22 -11.15 8.69
N PRO A 61 21.27 -12.10 8.74
CA PRO A 61 20.34 -12.15 9.86
C PRO A 61 21.14 -12.30 11.17
N PRO A 62 20.64 -11.73 12.29
CA PRO A 62 21.27 -11.92 13.59
C PRO A 62 21.50 -13.42 13.85
N PRO A 63 22.69 -13.83 14.35
CA PRO A 63 22.98 -15.24 14.64
C PRO A 63 21.94 -15.90 15.55
N GLU A 64 21.29 -15.10 16.38
CA GLU A 64 20.25 -15.51 17.32
C GLU A 64 18.93 -15.91 16.64
N ILE A 65 18.68 -15.43 15.42
CA ILE A 65 17.44 -15.68 14.66
C ILE A 65 17.81 -16.06 13.21
N PRO A 66 18.41 -17.24 12.98
CA PRO A 66 18.90 -17.63 11.65
C PRO A 66 17.78 -17.72 10.62
N ASN A 67 16.53 -17.93 11.06
CA ASN A 67 15.35 -18.05 10.20
C ASN A 67 14.55 -16.75 10.08
N LEU A 68 15.12 -15.58 10.42
CA LEU A 68 14.40 -14.30 10.42
C LEU A 68 13.76 -13.99 9.05
N ASN A 69 14.47 -14.24 7.96
CA ASN A 69 13.94 -14.03 6.60
C ASN A 69 12.74 -14.94 6.31
N GLU A 70 12.73 -16.18 6.80
CA GLU A 70 11.59 -17.09 6.63
C GLU A 70 10.37 -16.61 7.43
N ILE A 71 10.58 -16.17 8.68
CA ILE A 71 9.53 -15.62 9.54
C ILE A 71 8.91 -14.38 8.90
N ILE A 72 9.73 -13.45 8.42
CA ILE A 72 9.27 -12.24 7.72
C ILE A 72 8.48 -12.62 6.47
N ASN A 73 8.99 -13.52 5.64
CA ASN A 73 8.33 -13.92 4.40
C ASN A 73 6.97 -14.59 4.63
N LYS A 74 6.88 -15.45 5.67
CA LYS A 74 5.63 -16.08 6.06
C LYS A 74 4.65 -15.04 6.60
N THR A 75 5.10 -14.17 7.51
CA THR A 75 4.30 -13.08 8.08
C THR A 75 3.72 -12.20 6.97
N VAL A 76 4.55 -11.79 6.01
CA VAL A 76 4.14 -10.95 4.89
C VAL A 76 3.11 -11.65 4.01
N ALA A 77 3.32 -12.92 3.68
CA ALA A 77 2.36 -13.70 2.90
C ALA A 77 1.01 -13.83 3.61
N ASP A 78 1.02 -14.01 4.93
CA ASP A 78 -0.19 -14.14 5.74
C ASP A 78 -0.95 -12.80 5.88
N ILE A 79 -0.26 -11.66 5.93
CA ILE A 79 -0.88 -10.33 6.04
C ILE A 79 -1.22 -9.69 4.68
N GLU A 80 -0.68 -10.18 3.56
CA GLU A 80 -0.88 -9.59 2.23
C GLU A 80 -2.37 -9.37 1.89
N PRO A 81 -3.29 -10.32 2.15
CA PRO A 81 -4.71 -10.09 1.89
C PRO A 81 -5.28 -8.91 2.66
N GLN A 82 -4.96 -8.78 3.96
CA GLN A 82 -5.41 -7.66 4.77
C GLN A 82 -4.77 -6.36 4.30
N PHE A 83 -3.48 -6.38 3.97
CA PHE A 83 -2.79 -5.21 3.42
C PHE A 83 -3.51 -4.67 2.19
N LYS A 84 -3.92 -5.53 1.24
CA LYS A 84 -4.67 -5.11 0.04
C LYS A 84 -6.00 -4.44 0.37
N VAL A 85 -6.74 -4.94 1.36
CA VAL A 85 -7.98 -4.33 1.83
C VAL A 85 -7.73 -2.94 2.43
N GLU A 86 -6.71 -2.84 3.29
CA GLU A 86 -6.34 -1.57 3.93
C GLU A 86 -5.80 -0.55 2.93
N THR A 87 -5.10 -1.01 1.89
CA THR A 87 -4.66 -0.20 0.76
C THR A 87 -5.83 0.37 -0.04
N ASP A 88 -6.86 -0.42 -0.38
CA ASP A 88 -8.07 0.10 -1.04
C ASP A 88 -8.74 1.20 -0.20
N SER A 89 -8.89 0.96 1.11
CA SER A 89 -9.46 1.95 2.04
C SER A 89 -8.64 3.25 2.07
N ALA A 90 -7.31 3.14 2.18
CA ALA A 90 -6.41 4.28 2.20
C ALA A 90 -6.45 5.08 0.89
N ILE A 91 -6.44 4.41 -0.27
CA ILE A 91 -6.59 5.03 -1.59
C ILE A 91 -7.90 5.81 -1.63
N ARG A 92 -9.03 5.18 -1.31
CA ARG A 92 -10.34 5.85 -1.37
C ARG A 92 -10.39 7.08 -0.48
N SER A 93 -9.82 7.02 0.71
CA SER A 93 -9.70 8.18 1.60
C SER A 93 -8.89 9.32 0.98
N VAL A 94 -7.77 9.02 0.32
CA VAL A 94 -6.95 10.03 -0.39
C VAL A 94 -7.69 10.60 -1.59
N TYR A 95 -8.38 9.77 -2.38
CA TYR A 95 -9.15 10.23 -3.54
C TYR A 95 -10.38 11.05 -3.15
N ASP A 96 -11.05 10.72 -2.06
CA ASP A 96 -12.14 11.52 -1.53
C ASP A 96 -11.65 12.94 -1.18
N TYR A 97 -10.43 13.07 -0.66
CA TYR A 97 -9.79 14.38 -0.47
C TYR A 97 -9.44 15.06 -1.79
N LEU A 98 -8.73 14.38 -2.70
CA LEU A 98 -8.30 14.94 -3.98
C LEU A 98 -9.47 15.40 -4.86
N LEU A 99 -10.58 14.68 -4.82
CA LEU A 99 -11.81 15.00 -5.54
C LEU A 99 -12.71 16.00 -4.79
N GLY A 100 -12.27 16.48 -3.62
CA GLY A 100 -12.95 17.51 -2.84
C GLY A 100 -14.19 17.05 -2.08
N ARG A 101 -14.37 15.74 -1.87
CA ARG A 101 -15.44 15.16 -1.03
C ARG A 101 -15.14 15.33 0.46
N THR A 102 -13.87 15.39 0.84
CA THR A 102 -13.44 15.74 2.20
C THR A 102 -12.66 17.06 2.21
N PRO A 103 -12.77 17.87 3.28
CA PRO A 103 -12.16 19.19 3.33
C PRO A 103 -10.65 19.18 3.60
N GLU A 104 -10.15 18.20 4.36
CA GLU A 104 -8.77 18.14 4.86
C GLU A 104 -8.16 16.76 4.60
N PRO A 105 -6.87 16.67 4.25
CA PRO A 105 -6.19 15.40 4.22
C PRO A 105 -6.00 14.98 5.69
N ARG A 106 -6.33 13.73 6.02
CA ARG A 106 -6.21 13.22 7.39
C ARG A 106 -5.32 11.98 7.38
N LEU A 107 -4.11 12.10 6.83
CA LEU A 107 -3.24 10.94 6.56
C LEU A 107 -2.86 10.21 7.83
N ALA A 108 -2.58 10.92 8.93
CA ALA A 108 -2.34 10.28 10.22
C ALA A 108 -3.53 9.39 10.65
N LEU A 109 -4.75 9.90 10.51
CA LEU A 109 -5.96 9.14 10.82
C LEU A 109 -6.20 8.00 9.83
N THR A 110 -5.97 8.23 8.54
CA THR A 110 -6.06 7.19 7.50
C THR A 110 -5.11 6.04 7.83
N LEU A 111 -3.83 6.33 8.09
CA LEU A 111 -2.84 5.32 8.51
C LEU A 111 -3.28 4.60 9.79
N ARG A 112 -3.82 5.35 10.77
CA ARG A 112 -4.33 4.78 12.01
C ARG A 112 -5.50 3.82 11.80
N GLN A 113 -6.38 4.15 10.87
CA GLN A 113 -7.59 3.39 10.57
C GLN A 113 -7.35 2.25 9.58
N THR A 114 -6.21 2.26 8.86
CA THR A 114 -5.88 1.23 7.87
C THR A 114 -4.72 0.35 8.33
N TYR A 115 -3.48 0.70 8.00
CA TYR A 115 -2.30 -0.13 8.26
C TYR A 115 -1.93 -0.24 9.74
N LEU A 116 -2.46 0.64 10.59
CA LEU A 116 -2.26 0.61 12.04
C LEU A 116 -3.60 0.38 12.77
N SER A 117 -4.57 -0.20 12.06
CA SER A 117 -5.85 -0.62 12.64
C SER A 117 -5.63 -1.79 13.61
N THR A 118 -6.53 -1.93 14.58
CA THR A 118 -6.47 -3.07 15.51
C THR A 118 -6.57 -4.40 14.77
N ASP A 119 -7.34 -4.46 13.69
CA ASP A 119 -7.53 -5.67 12.89
C ASP A 119 -6.26 -6.04 12.12
N PHE A 120 -5.63 -5.07 11.44
CA PHE A 120 -4.37 -5.29 10.73
C PHE A 120 -3.27 -5.75 11.70
N VAL A 121 -3.15 -5.10 12.85
CA VAL A 121 -2.14 -5.41 13.85
C VAL A 121 -2.41 -6.75 14.50
N THR A 122 -3.67 -7.09 14.74
CA THR A 122 -4.06 -8.43 15.22
C THR A 122 -3.66 -9.49 14.21
N ALA A 123 -3.90 -9.28 12.92
CA ALA A 123 -3.48 -10.20 11.87
C ALA A 123 -1.95 -10.35 11.84
N ALA A 124 -1.20 -9.25 11.89
CA ALA A 124 0.26 -9.25 11.88
C ALA A 124 0.87 -9.91 13.13
N VAL A 125 0.40 -9.56 14.32
CA VAL A 125 0.89 -10.16 15.57
C VAL A 125 0.51 -11.65 15.64
N SER A 126 -0.63 -12.05 15.10
CA SER A 126 -1.05 -13.45 15.08
C SER A 126 -0.20 -14.30 14.15
N SER A 127 0.27 -13.75 13.02
CA SER A 127 1.12 -14.47 12.05
C SER A 127 2.59 -14.55 12.48
N ILE A 128 3.06 -13.64 13.34
CA ILE A 128 4.41 -13.69 13.91
C ILE A 128 4.50 -14.78 14.98
N ASP A 129 5.54 -15.60 14.92
CA ASP A 129 5.93 -16.47 16.03
C ASP A 129 6.81 -15.66 17.00
N VAL A 130 6.23 -15.28 18.15
CA VAL A 130 6.85 -14.35 19.09
C VAL A 130 7.93 -15.04 19.92
N ALA A 131 7.80 -16.34 20.17
CA ALA A 131 8.69 -17.06 21.08
C ALA A 131 10.14 -17.11 20.57
N PRO A 132 10.44 -17.48 19.30
CA PRO A 132 11.79 -17.45 18.75
C PRO A 132 12.40 -16.04 18.71
N LEU A 133 11.58 -15.00 18.56
CA LEU A 133 12.07 -13.61 18.52
C LEU A 133 12.50 -13.11 19.90
N LEU A 134 11.80 -13.55 20.97
CA LEU A 134 12.09 -13.12 22.34
C LEU A 134 13.09 -14.03 23.06
N ALA A 135 13.16 -15.31 22.70
CA ALA A 135 13.95 -16.30 23.41
C ALA A 135 15.43 -15.91 23.59
N PRO A 136 16.15 -15.39 22.58
CA PRO A 136 17.55 -15.01 22.75
C PRO A 136 17.74 -13.88 23.77
N THR A 137 16.92 -12.82 23.67
CA THR A 137 16.99 -11.67 24.57
C THR A 137 16.65 -12.07 26.01
N VAL A 138 15.58 -12.83 26.19
CA VAL A 138 15.16 -13.31 27.52
C VAL A 138 16.20 -14.26 28.10
N SER A 139 16.74 -15.19 27.30
CA SER A 139 17.80 -16.11 27.74
C SER A 139 19.07 -15.38 28.14
N GLN A 140 19.48 -14.36 27.38
CA GLN A 140 20.65 -13.54 27.71
C GLN A 140 20.46 -12.78 29.02
N GLN A 141 19.31 -12.13 29.21
CA GLN A 141 18.99 -11.41 30.46
C GLN A 141 18.92 -12.37 31.65
N LEU A 142 18.32 -13.55 31.47
CA LEU A 142 18.27 -14.57 32.51
C LEU A 142 19.65 -15.10 32.85
N THR A 143 20.50 -15.36 31.87
CA THR A 143 21.88 -15.81 32.10
C THR A 143 22.70 -14.76 32.84
N GLN A 144 22.45 -13.47 32.61
CA GLN A 144 23.09 -12.39 33.34
C GLN A 144 22.54 -12.21 34.77
N ALA A 145 21.24 -12.48 34.96
CA ALA A 145 20.58 -12.34 36.26
C ALA A 145 20.84 -13.54 37.20
N ILE A 146 21.06 -14.73 36.64
CA ILE A 146 21.25 -15.96 37.42
C ILE A 146 22.76 -16.23 37.59
N PRO A 147 23.30 -16.19 38.83
CA PRO A 147 24.70 -16.53 39.08
C PRO A 147 25.04 -18.02 38.87
N ILE A 148 24.00 -18.84 38.70
CA ILE A 148 24.06 -20.29 38.56
C ILE A 148 23.93 -20.68 37.08
N GLN A 149 24.89 -21.44 36.57
CA GLN A 149 24.80 -22.04 35.24
C GLN A 149 23.76 -23.16 35.26
N VAL A 150 22.54 -22.85 34.83
CA VAL A 150 21.52 -23.87 34.57
C VAL A 150 21.81 -24.44 33.17
N PRO A 151 22.01 -25.76 33.00
CA PRO A 151 22.16 -26.34 31.68
C PRO A 151 20.85 -26.17 30.89
N ASN A 152 20.96 -25.81 29.60
CA ASN A 152 19.82 -25.67 28.68
C ASN A 152 18.79 -24.58 29.04
N VAL A 153 19.20 -23.46 29.67
CA VAL A 153 18.30 -22.30 29.94
C VAL A 153 17.51 -21.90 28.71
N GLU A 154 18.16 -21.82 27.56
CA GLU A 154 17.52 -21.44 26.29
C GLU A 154 16.31 -22.33 25.97
N THR A 155 16.43 -23.64 26.15
CA THR A 155 15.32 -24.58 25.93
C THR A 155 14.14 -24.31 26.86
N TYR A 156 14.40 -24.08 28.15
CA TYR A 156 13.35 -23.80 29.12
C TYR A 156 12.68 -22.44 28.87
N VAL A 157 13.46 -21.44 28.45
CA VAL A 157 12.97 -20.12 28.08
C VAL A 157 12.08 -20.20 26.84
N THR A 158 12.52 -20.91 25.81
CA THR A 158 11.71 -21.12 24.60
C THR A 158 10.39 -21.82 24.96
N GLN A 159 10.41 -22.89 25.76
CA GLN A 159 9.19 -23.58 26.18
C GLN A 159 8.25 -22.66 26.98
N ALA A 160 8.79 -21.85 27.90
CA ALA A 160 8.01 -20.91 28.69
C ALA A 160 7.39 -19.81 27.84
N LEU A 161 8.14 -19.29 26.86
CA LEU A 161 7.65 -18.28 25.93
C LEU A 161 6.60 -18.85 24.97
N THR A 162 6.77 -20.08 24.49
CA THR A 162 5.75 -20.78 23.68
C THR A 162 4.47 -20.99 24.48
N ALA A 163 4.56 -21.37 25.76
CA ALA A 163 3.38 -21.52 26.62
C ALA A 163 2.66 -20.18 26.86
N ALA A 164 3.42 -19.10 27.04
CA ALA A 164 2.88 -17.76 27.26
C ALA A 164 2.57 -16.97 25.98
N GLU A 165 2.81 -17.55 24.80
CA GLU A 165 2.69 -16.87 23.51
C GLU A 165 1.29 -16.25 23.28
N PRO A 166 0.16 -16.94 23.57
CA PRO A 166 -1.17 -16.35 23.36
C PRO A 166 -1.37 -15.06 24.16
N SER A 167 -0.90 -15.04 25.41
CA SER A 167 -0.99 -13.89 26.31
C SER A 167 -0.07 -12.76 25.85
N LEU A 168 1.17 -13.08 25.48
CA LEU A 168 2.11 -12.09 24.94
C LEU A 168 1.56 -11.45 23.66
N LYS A 169 0.96 -12.24 22.76
CA LYS A 169 0.29 -11.72 21.56
C LYS A 169 -0.85 -10.77 21.91
N GLN A 170 -1.73 -11.14 22.84
CA GLN A 170 -2.83 -10.28 23.27
C GLN A 170 -2.33 -8.95 23.84
N GLN A 171 -1.26 -8.99 24.63
CA GLN A 171 -0.68 -7.79 25.23
C GLN A 171 0.05 -6.91 24.21
N LEU A 172 0.72 -7.50 23.22
CA LEU A 172 1.31 -6.77 22.10
C LEU A 172 0.23 -6.06 21.28
N ILE A 173 -0.90 -6.74 21.00
CA ILE A 173 -2.06 -6.12 20.32
C ILE A 173 -2.59 -4.94 21.14
N ALA A 174 -2.76 -5.11 22.45
CA ALA A 174 -3.25 -4.03 23.32
C ALA A 174 -2.27 -2.85 23.42
N ALA A 175 -0.97 -3.15 23.47
CA ALA A 175 0.10 -2.16 23.52
C ALA A 175 0.29 -1.39 22.20
N SER A 176 -0.09 -2.00 21.07
CA SER A 176 0.13 -1.42 19.74
C SER A 176 -0.63 -0.11 19.51
N GLY A 177 -1.86 0.01 20.01
CA GLY A 177 -2.68 1.23 19.85
C GLY A 177 -1.98 2.48 20.39
N PRO A 178 -1.62 2.53 21.68
CA PRO A 178 -0.85 3.63 22.26
C PRO A 178 0.48 3.92 21.55
N VAL A 179 1.18 2.87 21.09
CA VAL A 179 2.43 3.01 20.32
C VAL A 179 2.18 3.76 19.00
N PHE A 180 1.18 3.35 18.23
CA PHE A 180 0.86 3.98 16.96
C PHE A 180 0.29 5.39 17.13
N ASP A 181 -0.57 5.61 18.14
CA ASP A 181 -1.08 6.95 18.43
C ASP A 181 0.08 7.90 18.77
N TYR A 182 1.09 7.43 19.51
CA TYR A 182 2.31 8.21 19.77
C TYR A 182 3.11 8.48 18.50
N LEU A 183 3.41 7.45 17.71
CA LEU A 183 4.20 7.55 16.47
C LEU A 183 3.56 8.49 15.44
N LEU A 184 2.23 8.48 15.33
CA LEU A 184 1.46 9.34 14.42
C LEU A 184 1.24 10.76 14.97
N GLY A 185 1.75 11.07 16.16
CA GLY A 185 1.56 12.38 16.78
C GLY A 185 0.17 12.62 17.36
N ILE A 186 -0.72 11.62 17.35
CA ILE A 186 -2.08 11.70 17.92
C ILE A 186 -2.00 11.78 19.46
N SER A 187 -1.10 11.01 20.08
CA SER A 187 -0.83 11.04 21.51
C SER A 187 0.50 11.74 21.82
N PRO A 188 0.57 12.61 22.84
CA PRO A 188 1.82 13.28 23.22
C PRO A 188 2.82 12.38 23.96
N SER A 189 2.35 11.25 24.54
CA SER A 189 3.17 10.38 25.38
C SER A 189 2.89 8.90 25.13
N LEU A 190 3.91 8.07 25.29
CA LEU A 190 3.83 6.63 25.18
C LEU A 190 3.98 5.95 26.53
N LYS A 191 2.95 5.19 26.93
CA LYS A 191 2.99 4.24 28.05
C LYS A 191 2.13 3.03 27.70
N ALA A 192 2.77 1.93 27.36
CA ALA A 192 2.09 0.68 27.08
C ALA A 192 2.70 -0.46 27.93
N PRO A 193 2.11 -0.77 29.09
CA PRO A 193 2.61 -1.85 29.95
C PRO A 193 2.27 -3.22 29.36
N ILE A 194 3.25 -4.12 29.39
CA ILE A 194 3.17 -5.53 29.04
C ILE A 194 3.49 -6.32 30.32
N SER A 195 2.49 -6.97 30.87
CA SER A 195 2.61 -7.96 31.93
C SER A 195 3.39 -9.19 31.48
N LEU A 196 4.47 -9.50 32.18
CA LEU A 196 5.25 -10.73 31.98
C LEU A 196 4.82 -11.84 32.94
N GLN A 197 3.74 -11.65 33.71
CA GLN A 197 3.34 -12.58 34.77
C GLN A 197 3.08 -14.00 34.28
N GLU A 198 2.43 -14.17 33.13
CA GLU A 198 2.11 -15.50 32.60
C GLU A 198 3.33 -16.22 32.04
N ALA A 199 4.26 -15.48 31.41
CA ALA A 199 5.56 -15.99 31.00
C ALA A 199 6.39 -16.41 32.21
N LEU A 200 6.39 -15.61 33.27
CA LEU A 200 7.06 -15.93 34.53
C LEU A 200 6.43 -17.12 35.25
N ALA A 201 5.10 -17.25 35.23
CA ALA A 201 4.41 -18.40 35.80
C ALA A 201 4.76 -19.69 35.03
N SER A 202 4.73 -19.65 33.70
CA SER A 202 5.11 -20.77 32.85
C SER A 202 6.59 -21.15 33.04
N LEU A 203 7.47 -20.15 33.13
CA LEU A 203 8.89 -20.34 33.39
C LEU A 203 9.11 -20.98 34.77
N LYS A 204 8.35 -20.58 35.79
CA LYS A 204 8.39 -21.19 37.12
C LYS A 204 8.13 -22.69 37.03
N ASP A 205 7.03 -23.08 36.40
CA ASP A 205 6.60 -24.47 36.35
C ASP A 205 7.57 -25.34 35.56
N ILE A 206 8.11 -24.82 34.45
CA ILE A 206 9.11 -25.52 33.63
C ILE A 206 10.43 -25.67 34.39
N LEU A 207 10.94 -24.59 35.00
CA LEU A 207 12.18 -24.64 35.77
C LEU A 207 12.02 -25.54 37.01
N ARG A 208 10.85 -25.55 37.65
CA ARG A 208 10.55 -26.43 38.78
C ARG A 208 10.60 -27.89 38.37
N GLN A 209 10.00 -28.23 37.23
CA GLN A 209 10.01 -29.59 36.70
C GLN A 209 11.43 -30.01 36.34
N ALA A 210 12.17 -29.16 35.60
CA ALA A 210 13.56 -29.39 35.26
C ALA A 210 14.45 -29.59 36.50
N PHE A 211 14.24 -28.81 37.56
CA PHE A 211 14.97 -28.92 38.81
C PHE A 211 14.68 -30.23 39.56
N ILE A 212 13.43 -30.70 39.55
CA ILE A 212 13.04 -31.98 40.16
C ILE A 212 13.70 -33.14 39.40
N ASP A 213 13.62 -33.11 38.07
CA ASP A 213 14.09 -34.17 37.18
C ASP A 213 15.62 -34.23 37.10
N SER A 214 16.29 -33.09 37.12
CA SER A 214 17.75 -32.97 36.98
C SER A 214 18.26 -31.75 37.76
N PRO A 215 18.46 -31.88 39.10
CA PRO A 215 18.94 -30.78 39.92
C PRO A 215 20.33 -30.33 39.44
N PRO A 216 20.58 -29.01 39.33
CA PRO A 216 21.87 -28.52 38.86
C PRO A 216 22.98 -28.82 39.88
N GLU A 217 24.21 -29.05 39.43
CA GLU A 217 25.38 -29.39 40.27
C GLU A 217 25.94 -28.19 41.03
N VAL A 218 25.10 -27.55 41.85
CA VAL A 218 25.40 -26.28 42.48
C VAL A 218 25.12 -26.41 43.97
N GLU A 219 25.91 -25.73 44.79
CA GLU A 219 25.69 -25.69 46.22
C GLU A 219 24.88 -24.46 46.61
N ILE A 220 23.74 -24.67 47.27
CA ILE A 220 22.98 -23.58 47.90
C ILE A 220 23.24 -23.69 49.40
N ALA A 221 23.80 -22.62 49.98
CA ALA A 221 24.19 -22.58 51.40
C ALA A 221 25.12 -23.74 51.84
N GLY A 222 26.01 -24.19 50.94
CA GLY A 222 26.97 -25.29 51.19
C GLY A 222 26.36 -26.69 51.14
N ILE A 223 25.12 -26.83 50.66
CA ILE A 223 24.49 -28.13 50.43
C ILE A 223 24.41 -28.36 48.92
N PRO A 224 25.03 -29.44 48.38
CA PRO A 224 24.85 -29.83 46.99
C PRO A 224 23.37 -30.09 46.71
N LEU A 225 22.80 -29.44 45.71
CA LEU A 225 21.39 -29.62 45.33
C LEU A 225 21.07 -31.07 44.96
N THR A 226 22.06 -31.82 44.48
CA THR A 226 21.97 -33.26 44.19
C THR A 226 21.76 -34.12 45.43
N ALA A 227 22.17 -33.63 46.62
CA ALA A 227 22.00 -34.33 47.90
C ALA A 227 20.59 -34.14 48.50
N ILE A 228 19.77 -33.25 47.93
CA ILE A 228 18.39 -33.02 48.39
C ILE A 228 17.51 -34.22 47.99
N PRO A 229 16.80 -34.86 48.95
CA PRO A 229 15.85 -35.93 48.66
C PRO A 229 14.82 -35.53 47.59
N PRO A 230 14.48 -36.42 46.63
CA PRO A 230 13.58 -36.07 45.52
C PRO A 230 12.24 -35.45 45.94
N ASP A 231 11.68 -35.88 47.08
CA ASP A 231 10.43 -35.37 47.67
C ASP A 231 10.56 -33.93 48.21
N GLN A 232 11.79 -33.47 48.51
CA GLN A 232 12.06 -32.14 49.03
C GLN A 232 12.52 -31.14 47.96
N ARG A 233 12.86 -31.60 46.75
CA ARG A 233 13.37 -30.74 45.66
C ARG A 233 12.37 -29.66 45.24
N GLY A 234 11.08 -30.00 45.16
CA GLY A 234 10.04 -29.02 44.83
C GLY A 234 9.98 -27.87 45.85
N ALA A 235 10.02 -28.20 47.14
CA ALA A 235 10.02 -27.21 48.21
C ALA A 235 11.32 -26.37 48.23
N ALA A 236 12.47 -26.98 47.95
CA ALA A 236 13.74 -26.28 47.82
C ALA A 236 13.72 -25.29 46.64
N PHE A 237 13.16 -25.69 45.50
CA PHE A 237 12.96 -24.79 44.36
C PHE A 237 12.02 -23.64 44.72
N ASP A 238 10.87 -23.93 45.34
CA ASP A 238 9.89 -22.91 45.74
C ASP A 238 10.46 -21.91 46.76
N ALA A 239 11.44 -22.30 47.57
CA ALA A 239 12.18 -21.40 48.47
C ALA A 239 13.18 -20.51 47.73
N PHE A 240 13.82 -21.02 46.67
CA PHE A 240 14.80 -20.29 45.88
C PHE A 240 14.16 -19.35 44.84
N TYR A 241 13.03 -19.78 44.25
CA TYR A 241 12.38 -19.10 43.15
C TYR A 241 12.04 -17.62 43.41
N PRO A 242 11.58 -17.18 44.60
CA PRO A 242 11.29 -15.77 44.85
C PRO A 242 12.50 -14.85 44.71
N THR A 243 13.70 -15.31 45.08
CA THR A 243 14.95 -14.56 44.90
C THR A 243 15.30 -14.40 43.43
N PHE A 244 15.03 -15.43 42.63
CA PHE A 244 15.19 -15.40 41.19
C PHE A 244 14.15 -14.49 40.52
N ALA A 245 12.87 -14.68 40.85
CA ALA A 245 11.76 -13.96 40.26
C ALA A 245 11.77 -12.46 40.57
N SER A 246 12.37 -12.04 41.70
CA SER A 246 12.48 -10.62 42.05
C SER A 246 13.48 -9.85 41.17
N ALA A 247 14.41 -10.55 40.50
CA ALA A 247 15.35 -9.95 39.56
C ALA A 247 14.71 -9.67 38.19
N ILE A 248 13.58 -10.31 37.87
CA ILE A 248 12.90 -10.15 36.58
C ILE A 248 11.71 -9.21 36.77
N PRO A 249 11.60 -8.13 35.97
CA PRO A 249 10.45 -7.25 36.06
C PRO A 249 9.16 -8.02 35.71
N THR A 250 8.12 -7.87 36.53
CA THR A 250 6.79 -8.46 36.26
C THR A 250 6.01 -7.68 35.20
N THR A 251 6.46 -6.49 34.85
CA THR A 251 5.90 -5.64 33.81
C THR A 251 7.01 -4.97 33.04
N TYR A 252 6.97 -5.09 31.72
CA TYR A 252 7.80 -4.34 30.80
C TYR A 252 6.97 -3.17 30.27
N THR A 253 7.46 -1.94 30.37
CA THR A 253 6.71 -0.78 29.83
C THR A 253 7.35 -0.33 28.53
N ILE A 254 6.59 -0.37 27.43
CA ILE A 254 6.98 0.32 26.22
C ILE A 254 6.75 1.81 26.45
N ASP A 255 7.83 2.57 26.44
CA ASP A 255 7.83 4.02 26.62
C ASP A 255 8.72 4.71 25.55
N THR A 256 8.89 6.02 25.71
CA THR A 256 9.65 6.86 24.78
C THR A 256 11.15 6.61 24.81
N SER A 257 11.68 5.79 25.71
CA SER A 257 13.10 5.40 25.69
C SER A 257 13.39 4.34 24.65
N ILE A 258 12.40 3.48 24.36
CA ILE A 258 12.50 2.42 23.35
C ILE A 258 12.25 2.97 21.95
N ILE A 259 11.25 3.85 21.83
CA ILE A 259 10.93 4.54 20.57
C ILE A 259 11.61 5.91 20.59
N GLN A 260 12.73 6.00 19.89
CA GLN A 260 13.51 7.23 19.75
C GLN A 260 12.61 8.41 19.29
N PRO A 261 12.61 9.56 19.99
CA PRO A 261 11.82 10.73 19.60
C PRO A 261 12.03 11.17 18.14
N GLU A 262 13.22 10.94 17.60
CA GLU A 262 13.61 11.22 16.22
C GLU A 262 12.77 10.43 15.21
N LEU A 263 12.42 9.18 15.51
CA LEU A 263 11.56 8.36 14.66
C LEU A 263 10.15 8.94 14.58
N ARG A 264 9.59 9.35 15.72
CA ARG A 264 8.27 10.00 15.77
C ARG A 264 8.28 11.30 14.98
N ALA A 265 9.31 12.14 15.16
CA ALA A 265 9.47 13.39 14.44
C ALA A 265 9.52 13.13 12.93
N SER A 266 10.35 12.18 12.48
CA SER A 266 10.46 11.81 11.07
C SER A 266 9.15 11.32 10.47
N ILE A 267 8.36 10.51 11.18
CA ILE A 267 7.05 10.06 10.72
C ILE A 267 6.07 11.23 10.62
N THR A 268 6.03 12.09 11.64
CA THR A 268 5.12 13.24 11.68
C THR A 268 5.45 14.25 10.59
N ASP A 269 6.73 14.54 10.36
CA ASP A 269 7.23 15.41 9.29
C ASP A 269 6.91 14.82 7.91
N GLY A 270 7.06 13.51 7.75
CA GLY A 270 6.70 12.79 6.52
C GLY A 270 5.20 12.86 6.21
N ILE A 271 4.35 12.66 7.22
CA ILE A 271 2.90 12.81 7.10
C ILE A 271 2.55 14.25 6.71
N THR A 272 3.11 15.24 7.41
CA THR A 272 2.86 16.67 7.14
C THR A 272 3.25 17.03 5.71
N SER A 273 4.44 16.60 5.27
CA SER A 273 4.93 16.84 3.90
C SER A 273 4.02 16.17 2.85
N ALA A 274 3.52 14.96 3.13
CA ALA A 274 2.58 14.28 2.25
C ALA A 274 1.22 15.00 2.19
N GLU A 275 0.71 15.51 3.31
CA GLU A 275 -0.53 16.29 3.37
C GLU A 275 -0.42 17.63 2.60
N GLU A 276 0.73 18.29 2.68
CA GLU A 276 1.04 19.47 1.86
C GLU A 276 1.07 19.12 0.36
N GLY A 277 1.72 18.02 0.00
CA GLY A 277 1.74 17.50 -1.38
C GLY A 277 0.33 17.17 -1.90
N LEU A 278 -0.50 16.54 -1.07
CA LEU A 278 -1.91 16.27 -1.39
C LEU A 278 -2.70 17.56 -1.56
N THR A 279 -2.44 18.58 -0.75
CA THR A 279 -3.09 19.88 -0.87
C THR A 279 -2.79 20.53 -2.23
N GLN A 280 -1.54 20.47 -2.68
CA GLN A 280 -1.16 20.93 -4.02
C GLN A 280 -1.81 20.07 -5.11
N ALA A 281 -1.76 18.75 -4.97
CA ALA A 281 -2.38 17.81 -5.91
C ALA A 281 -3.89 18.08 -6.06
N ARG A 282 -4.60 18.34 -4.96
CA ARG A 282 -6.02 18.69 -4.99
C ARG A 282 -6.28 19.97 -5.80
N GLN A 283 -5.43 20.98 -5.70
CA GLN A 283 -5.57 22.20 -6.52
C GLN A 283 -5.43 21.88 -8.01
N TYR A 284 -4.46 21.05 -8.39
CA TYR A 284 -4.31 20.60 -9.77
C TYR A 284 -5.49 19.73 -10.25
N VAL A 285 -5.99 18.83 -9.41
CA VAL A 285 -7.17 18.00 -9.73
C VAL A 285 -8.41 18.88 -9.94
N ALA A 286 -8.64 19.87 -9.08
CA ALA A 286 -9.76 20.81 -9.22
C ALA A 286 -9.65 21.62 -10.52
N MET A 287 -8.45 22.15 -10.80
CA MET A 287 -8.16 22.87 -12.06
C MET A 287 -8.37 21.97 -13.28
N PHE A 288 -7.90 20.73 -13.21
CA PHE A 288 -8.07 19.72 -14.25
C PHE A 288 -9.55 19.43 -14.52
N GLN A 289 -10.38 19.20 -13.49
CA GLN A 289 -11.82 18.94 -13.64
C GLN A 289 -12.56 20.10 -14.31
N GLN A 290 -12.18 21.34 -13.95
CA GLN A 290 -12.73 22.54 -14.57
C GLN A 290 -12.38 22.62 -16.06
N TYR A 291 -11.11 22.47 -16.41
CA TYR A 291 -10.67 22.50 -17.81
C TYR A 291 -11.21 21.32 -18.62
N TYR A 292 -11.32 20.14 -18.02
CA TYR A 292 -11.92 18.97 -18.66
C TYR A 292 -13.37 19.23 -19.08
N THR A 293 -14.16 19.82 -18.18
CA THR A 293 -15.55 20.21 -18.48
C THR A 293 -15.63 21.31 -19.54
N LEU A 294 -14.77 22.33 -19.43
CA LEU A 294 -14.69 23.41 -20.42
C LEU A 294 -14.32 22.88 -21.81
N LEU A 295 -13.39 21.93 -21.89
CA LEU A 295 -12.94 21.31 -23.13
C LEU A 295 -14.07 20.53 -23.80
N LEU A 296 -14.87 19.79 -23.04
CA LEU A 296 -16.08 19.12 -23.55
C LEU A 296 -17.08 20.11 -24.15
N VAL A 297 -17.37 21.21 -23.44
CA VAL A 297 -18.26 22.27 -23.93
C VAL A 297 -17.68 22.91 -25.19
N PHE A 298 -16.38 23.20 -25.21
CA PHE A 298 -15.70 23.78 -26.36
C PHE A 298 -15.80 22.89 -27.60
N MET A 299 -15.55 21.58 -27.47
CA MET A 299 -15.71 20.62 -28.57
C MET A 299 -17.15 20.58 -29.10
N ALA A 300 -18.14 20.58 -28.21
CA ALA A 300 -19.55 20.63 -28.60
C ALA A 300 -19.89 21.92 -29.36
N VAL A 301 -19.38 23.07 -28.91
CA VAL A 301 -19.55 24.36 -29.60
C VAL A 301 -18.88 24.35 -30.98
N MET A 302 -17.68 23.78 -31.11
CA MET A 302 -17.01 23.65 -32.41
C MET A 302 -17.84 22.80 -33.38
N ALA A 303 -18.35 21.66 -32.92
CA ALA A 303 -19.19 20.78 -33.73
C ALA A 303 -20.51 21.46 -34.14
N LEU A 304 -21.18 22.16 -33.22
CA LEU A 304 -22.39 22.95 -33.50
C LEU A 304 -22.12 24.10 -34.47
N GLY A 305 -20.98 24.79 -34.34
CA GLY A 305 -20.55 25.83 -35.25
C GLY A 305 -20.43 25.32 -36.69
N ILE A 306 -19.81 24.14 -36.88
CA ILE A 306 -19.73 23.46 -38.18
C ILE A 306 -21.13 23.17 -38.72
N ILE A 307 -22.02 22.61 -37.90
CA ILE A 307 -23.41 22.29 -38.28
C ILE A 307 -24.16 23.54 -38.75
N LEU A 308 -24.08 24.64 -38.00
CA LEU A 308 -24.80 25.88 -38.27
C LEU A 308 -24.31 26.61 -39.53
N ILE A 309 -23.00 26.53 -39.82
CA ILE A 309 -22.39 27.19 -40.98
C ILE A 309 -22.66 26.39 -42.26
N VAL A 310 -22.54 25.07 -42.19
CA VAL A 310 -22.63 24.20 -43.38
C VAL A 310 -24.09 24.00 -43.80
N ARG A 311 -24.99 23.73 -42.84
CA ARG A 311 -26.44 23.48 -42.99
C ARG A 311 -26.85 22.35 -43.94
N ASN A 312 -25.89 21.64 -44.54
CA ASN A 312 -26.12 20.48 -45.39
C ASN A 312 -25.62 19.22 -44.68
N VAL A 313 -26.52 18.28 -44.39
CA VAL A 313 -26.21 17.03 -43.67
C VAL A 313 -25.07 16.24 -44.32
N LYS A 314 -25.03 16.23 -45.66
CA LYS A 314 -23.98 15.55 -46.43
C LYS A 314 -22.60 16.14 -46.12
N ASP A 315 -22.50 17.46 -46.20
CA ASP A 315 -21.23 18.16 -46.00
C ASP A 315 -20.84 18.14 -44.52
N ILE A 316 -21.80 18.26 -43.59
CA ILE A 316 -21.57 18.16 -42.14
C ILE A 316 -20.96 16.81 -41.77
N THR A 317 -21.55 15.72 -42.25
CA THR A 317 -21.07 14.36 -41.95
C THR A 317 -19.68 14.11 -42.52
N HIS A 318 -19.39 14.62 -43.72
CA HIS A 318 -18.04 14.57 -44.29
C HIS A 318 -17.02 15.39 -43.47
N ILE A 319 -17.36 16.65 -43.16
CA ILE A 319 -16.47 17.60 -42.47
C ILE A 319 -16.17 17.16 -41.04
N LEU A 320 -17.14 16.61 -40.31
CA LEU A 320 -16.91 16.06 -38.97
C LEU A 320 -16.25 14.68 -39.02
N GLY A 321 -16.57 13.86 -40.03
CA GLY A 321 -16.05 12.51 -40.18
C GLY A 321 -14.53 12.46 -40.36
N ILE A 322 -13.97 13.36 -41.18
CA ILE A 322 -12.52 13.38 -41.49
C ILE A 322 -11.66 13.62 -40.23
N PRO A 323 -11.87 14.67 -39.42
CA PRO A 323 -11.09 14.89 -38.20
C PRO A 323 -11.20 13.74 -37.20
N LEU A 324 -12.41 13.19 -36.99
CA LEU A 324 -12.62 12.08 -36.05
C LEU A 324 -11.90 10.80 -36.52
N PHE A 325 -12.00 10.49 -37.81
CA PHE A 325 -11.30 9.35 -38.40
C PHE A 325 -9.78 9.51 -38.32
N THR A 326 -9.28 10.68 -38.71
CA THR A 326 -7.84 10.97 -38.74
C THR A 326 -7.24 10.93 -37.33
N TYR A 327 -7.92 11.55 -36.36
CA TYR A 327 -7.51 11.50 -34.97
C TYR A 327 -7.54 10.07 -34.43
N GLY A 328 -8.65 9.34 -34.61
CA GLY A 328 -8.77 7.96 -34.15
C GLY A 328 -7.69 7.05 -34.73
N ALA A 329 -7.36 7.20 -36.02
CA ALA A 329 -6.30 6.43 -36.67
C ALA A 329 -4.89 6.78 -36.17
N LEU A 330 -4.58 8.07 -36.02
CA LEU A 330 -3.26 8.51 -35.56
C LEU A 330 -3.01 8.12 -34.09
N GLU A 331 -4.00 8.33 -33.23
CA GLU A 331 -3.91 7.97 -31.80
C GLU A 331 -3.75 6.46 -31.64
N TYR A 332 -4.57 5.66 -32.34
CA TYR A 332 -4.48 4.20 -32.30
C TYR A 332 -3.12 3.70 -32.81
N ALA A 333 -2.59 4.29 -33.88
CA ALA A 333 -1.24 3.98 -34.35
C ALA A 333 -0.17 4.31 -33.29
N GLY A 334 -0.30 5.44 -32.59
CA GLY A 334 0.56 5.80 -31.47
C GLY A 334 0.55 4.75 -30.35
N ILE A 335 -0.63 4.26 -29.96
CA ILE A 335 -0.79 3.20 -28.96
C ILE A 335 -0.09 1.90 -29.41
N LEU A 336 -0.24 1.51 -30.68
CA LEU A 336 0.45 0.34 -31.21
C LEU A 336 1.97 0.47 -31.15
N VAL A 337 2.51 1.65 -31.47
CA VAL A 337 3.94 1.93 -31.35
C VAL A 337 4.40 1.82 -29.90
N THR A 338 3.67 2.39 -28.95
CA THR A 338 4.01 2.30 -27.53
C THR A 338 3.96 0.85 -27.03
N LYS A 339 2.91 0.09 -27.36
CA LYS A 339 2.81 -1.34 -27.03
C LYS A 339 3.97 -2.15 -27.62
N TYR A 340 4.36 -1.85 -28.85
CA TYR A 340 5.53 -2.47 -29.48
C TYR A 340 6.83 -2.14 -28.73
N LEU A 341 7.04 -0.89 -28.32
CA LEU A 341 8.21 -0.49 -27.54
C LEU A 341 8.27 -1.17 -26.16
N ILE A 342 7.13 -1.35 -25.48
CA ILE A 342 7.03 -2.10 -24.22
C ILE A 342 7.37 -3.58 -24.46
N SER A 343 6.70 -4.23 -25.41
CA SER A 343 6.87 -5.67 -25.68
C SER A 343 8.24 -6.05 -26.22
N SER A 344 8.94 -5.12 -26.88
CA SER A 344 10.30 -5.33 -27.40
C SER A 344 11.39 -5.20 -26.33
N GLY A 345 11.03 -4.89 -25.07
CA GLY A 345 12.00 -4.72 -23.99
C GLY A 345 12.94 -3.53 -24.18
N ARG A 346 12.56 -2.55 -25.02
CA ARG A 346 13.37 -1.34 -25.27
C ARG A 346 13.22 -0.28 -24.18
N MET A 347 12.18 -0.39 -23.36
CA MET A 347 12.06 0.37 -22.12
C MET A 347 12.55 -0.53 -20.99
N GLN A 348 13.82 -0.37 -20.62
CA GLN A 348 14.38 -0.96 -19.40
C GLN A 348 14.62 0.14 -18.39
N PHE A 349 14.19 -0.08 -17.16
CA PHE A 349 14.45 0.84 -16.05
C PHE A 349 15.57 0.27 -15.19
N SER A 350 16.82 0.65 -15.49
CA SER A 350 18.03 0.06 -14.90
C SER A 350 18.18 0.19 -13.38
N GLU A 351 17.37 1.02 -12.74
CA GLU A 351 17.44 1.31 -11.30
C GLU A 351 16.21 0.81 -10.52
N ILE A 352 15.23 0.20 -11.21
CA ILE A 352 13.98 -0.24 -10.60
C ILE A 352 14.06 -1.74 -10.32
N PRO A 353 13.69 -2.20 -9.11
CA PRO A 353 13.45 -3.61 -8.80
C PRO A 353 12.66 -4.32 -9.92
N PRO A 354 13.05 -5.53 -10.38
CA PRO A 354 12.39 -6.19 -11.52
C PRO A 354 10.88 -6.35 -11.36
N GLN A 355 10.42 -6.45 -10.11
CA GLN A 355 9.00 -6.62 -9.78
C GLN A 355 8.23 -5.31 -9.95
N LEU A 356 8.83 -4.20 -9.55
CA LEU A 356 8.28 -2.86 -9.80
C LEU A 356 8.35 -2.52 -11.29
N GLU A 357 9.40 -2.93 -12.00
CA GLU A 357 9.51 -2.75 -13.46
C GLU A 357 8.38 -3.47 -14.19
N THR A 358 8.15 -4.74 -13.87
CA THR A 358 7.07 -5.54 -14.46
C THR A 358 5.71 -4.92 -14.19
N TRP A 359 5.46 -4.52 -12.94
CA TRP A 359 4.23 -3.83 -12.56
C TRP A 359 4.07 -2.48 -13.26
N LEU A 360 5.13 -1.68 -13.39
CA LEU A 360 5.10 -0.37 -14.04
C LEU A 360 4.79 -0.49 -15.53
N LEU A 361 5.42 -1.44 -16.23
CA LEU A 361 5.12 -1.71 -17.64
C LEU A 361 3.66 -2.16 -17.81
N GLN A 362 3.16 -2.98 -16.88
CA GLN A 362 1.77 -3.37 -16.85
C GLN A 362 0.84 -2.19 -16.58
N LEU A 363 1.19 -1.28 -15.66
CA LEU A 363 0.45 -0.06 -15.36
C LEU A 363 0.34 0.84 -16.59
N ILE A 364 1.45 1.06 -17.31
CA ILE A 364 1.48 1.84 -18.56
C ILE A 364 0.59 1.17 -19.62
N ASN A 365 0.69 -0.15 -19.79
CA ASN A 365 -0.14 -0.86 -20.75
C ASN A 365 -1.64 -0.77 -20.40
N ASN A 366 -1.99 -0.85 -19.11
CA ASN A 366 -3.38 -0.75 -18.67
C ASN A 366 -3.91 0.67 -18.74
N SER A 367 -3.08 1.69 -18.48
CA SER A 367 -3.48 3.09 -18.58
C SER A 367 -3.78 3.51 -20.03
N MET A 368 -3.22 2.82 -21.02
CA MET A 368 -3.54 3.05 -22.44
C MET A 368 -4.88 2.43 -22.88
N LYS A 369 -5.48 1.48 -22.14
CA LYS A 369 -6.72 0.79 -22.57
C LYS A 369 -7.92 1.72 -22.78
N PRO A 370 -8.19 2.72 -21.90
CA PRO A 370 -9.25 3.69 -22.14
C PRO A 370 -9.01 4.50 -23.42
N LEU A 371 -7.76 4.92 -23.65
CA LEU A 371 -7.37 5.68 -24.85
C LEU A 371 -7.51 4.84 -26.13
N GLU A 372 -7.19 3.55 -26.06
CA GLU A 372 -7.38 2.59 -27.16
C GLU A 372 -8.86 2.43 -27.50
N THR A 373 -9.71 2.26 -26.49
CA THR A 373 -11.15 2.14 -26.68
C THR A 373 -11.73 3.43 -27.27
N PHE A 374 -11.27 4.58 -26.78
CA PHE A 374 -11.69 5.90 -27.27
C PHE A 374 -11.27 6.14 -28.73
N SER A 375 -10.00 5.85 -29.08
CA SER A 375 -9.48 6.03 -30.44
C SER A 375 -10.18 5.12 -31.45
N ILE A 376 -10.44 3.85 -31.11
CA ILE A 376 -11.22 2.93 -31.94
C ILE A 376 -12.65 3.45 -32.14
N ALA A 377 -13.31 3.93 -31.07
CA ALA A 377 -14.66 4.48 -31.18
C ALA A 377 -14.70 5.69 -32.12
N LEU A 378 -13.74 6.62 -32.01
CA LEU A 378 -13.64 7.77 -32.91
C LEU A 378 -13.33 7.39 -34.35
N LEU A 379 -12.46 6.38 -34.56
CA LEU A 379 -12.16 5.84 -35.88
C LEU A 379 -13.44 5.30 -36.54
N ILE A 380 -14.22 4.47 -35.83
CA ILE A 380 -15.47 3.88 -36.35
C ILE A 380 -16.50 4.98 -36.63
N VAL A 381 -16.73 5.90 -35.69
CA VAL A 381 -17.68 7.00 -35.87
C VAL A 381 -17.27 7.89 -37.05
N GLY A 382 -15.98 8.23 -37.15
CA GLY A 382 -15.44 9.01 -38.25
C GLY A 382 -15.61 8.33 -39.61
N LEU A 383 -15.37 7.02 -39.67
CA LEU A 383 -15.56 6.20 -40.87
C LEU A 383 -17.04 6.17 -41.28
N VAL A 384 -17.95 5.92 -40.33
CA VAL A 384 -19.39 5.88 -40.58
C VAL A 384 -19.92 7.23 -41.06
N LEU A 385 -19.53 8.33 -40.42
CA LEU A 385 -19.91 9.68 -40.84
C LEU A 385 -19.40 9.98 -42.26
N THR A 386 -18.16 9.63 -42.54
CA THR A 386 -17.58 9.76 -43.89
C THR A 386 -18.36 8.93 -44.92
N ALA A 387 -18.71 7.68 -44.61
CA ALA A 387 -19.48 6.81 -45.50
C ALA A 387 -20.91 7.34 -45.76
N ILE A 388 -21.61 7.82 -44.72
CA ILE A 388 -22.94 8.42 -44.84
C ILE A 388 -22.91 9.63 -45.77
N SER A 389 -21.83 10.41 -45.74
CA SER A 389 -21.67 11.55 -46.64
C SER A 389 -21.65 11.17 -48.13
N PHE A 390 -21.22 9.95 -48.47
CA PHE A 390 -21.29 9.44 -49.84
C PHE A 390 -22.67 8.92 -50.23
N LEU A 391 -23.40 8.33 -49.27
CA LEU A 391 -24.73 7.74 -49.49
C LEU A 391 -25.83 8.81 -49.58
N TYR A 392 -25.68 9.95 -48.90
CA TYR A 392 -26.69 11.00 -48.89
C TYR A 392 -26.70 11.78 -50.22
N LYS A 393 -27.73 11.56 -51.05
CA LYS A 393 -27.94 12.31 -52.30
C LYS A 393 -28.27 13.78 -51.97
N PRO A 394 -27.63 14.77 -52.62
CA PRO A 394 -27.99 16.17 -52.45
C PRO A 394 -29.48 16.36 -52.80
N ARG A 395 -30.22 17.09 -51.96
CA ARG A 395 -31.55 17.55 -52.35
C ARG A 395 -31.35 18.43 -53.57
N LYS A 396 -31.89 18.03 -54.74
CA LYS A 396 -31.94 18.92 -55.90
C LYS A 396 -32.77 20.12 -55.47
N ASP A 397 -32.15 21.28 -55.41
CA ASP A 397 -32.86 22.53 -55.17
C ASP A 397 -33.97 22.63 -56.22
N ILE A 398 -35.22 22.57 -55.76
CA ILE A 398 -36.38 22.77 -56.61
C ILE A 398 -36.31 24.23 -57.01
N ASN A 399 -35.90 24.48 -58.26
CA ASN A 399 -35.79 25.80 -58.84
C ASN A 399 -37.23 26.34 -58.95
N TRP A 400 -37.67 27.12 -57.97
CA TRP A 400 -38.93 27.88 -58.05
C TRP A 400 -38.68 29.05 -58.99
N SER A 401 -38.74 28.77 -60.29
CA SER A 401 -38.74 29.77 -61.36
C SER A 401 -40.05 30.53 -61.40
#